data_AF-A0A6P0YTI9-F1
#
_entry.id   AF-A0A6P0YTI9-F1
#
_cell.length_a   1.000
_cell.length_b   1.000
_cell.length_c   1.000
_cell.angle_alpha   90.00
_cell.angle_beta   90.00
_cell.angle_gamma   90.00
#
_symmetry.space_group_name_H-M   'P 1'
#
loop_
_entity.id
_entity.type
_entity.pdbx_description
1 polymer ?
#
loop_
_entity_poly.entity_id
_entity_poly.type
_entity_poly.pdbx_seq_one_letter_code
_entity_poly.pdbx_strand_id
1 'polypeptide(L)'
;ESKFQKWVNHNISKQLIEEAQKLNSAIAFEDLSGIRLRTKVRKKIRTEINRWAFYQLRLFTEYKANIAGIDVILVDPRYTSQTCSRCHHIYPKKGKSYRNGKLFKCGFCSFEHDSDINGATNIAQLGAVVNQPGISVYACQLEGQLTLFPDT
;
A
#
# COMPACT_ATOMS: atom_id res chain seq x y z
N GLU A 1 -15.80 -16.03 -16.60
CA GLU A 1 -14.83 -15.50 -15.62
C GLU A 1 -14.85 -13.97 -15.50
N SER A 2 -14.66 -13.18 -16.57
CA SER A 2 -14.64 -11.70 -16.51
C SER A 2 -15.90 -11.04 -15.89
N LYS A 3 -17.10 -11.53 -16.22
CA LYS A 3 -18.37 -11.03 -15.61
C LYS A 3 -18.39 -11.23 -14.09
N PHE A 4 -17.88 -12.37 -13.62
CA PHE A 4 -17.81 -12.67 -12.18
C PHE A 4 -16.82 -11.75 -11.48
N GLN A 5 -15.62 -11.55 -12.03
CA GLN A 5 -14.64 -10.60 -11.48
C GLN A 5 -15.20 -9.17 -11.41
N LYS A 6 -15.90 -8.73 -12.46
CA LYS A 6 -16.59 -7.43 -12.49
C LYS A 6 -17.62 -7.33 -11.37
N TRP A 7 -18.44 -8.36 -11.19
CA TRP A 7 -19.44 -8.42 -10.12
C TRP A 7 -18.77 -8.38 -8.74
N VAL A 8 -17.73 -9.17 -8.50
CA VAL A 8 -16.97 -9.17 -7.25
C VAL A 8 -16.40 -7.78 -6.96
N ASN A 9 -15.73 -7.15 -7.93
CA ASN A 9 -15.15 -5.81 -7.77
C ASN A 9 -16.22 -4.74 -7.51
N HIS A 10 -17.41 -4.84 -8.12
CA HIS A 10 -18.52 -3.95 -7.79
C HIS A 10 -18.98 -4.13 -6.34
N ASN A 11 -19.04 -5.35 -5.82
CA ASN A 11 -19.45 -5.57 -4.43
C ASN A 11 -18.37 -5.10 -3.46
N ILE A 12 -17.10 -5.44 -3.69
CA ILE A 12 -15.97 -5.01 -2.85
C ILE A 12 -15.88 -3.48 -2.81
N SER A 13 -15.88 -2.82 -3.97
CA SER A 13 -15.84 -1.34 -4.00
C SER A 13 -17.02 -0.71 -3.27
N LYS A 14 -18.22 -1.32 -3.30
CA LYS A 14 -19.36 -0.82 -2.54
C LYS A 14 -19.10 -0.90 -1.03
N GLN A 15 -18.65 -2.06 -0.56
CA GLN A 15 -18.32 -2.30 0.85
C GLN A 15 -17.22 -1.34 1.34
N LEU A 16 -16.19 -1.11 0.53
CA LEU A 16 -15.14 -0.14 0.87
C LEU A 16 -15.70 1.28 1.10
N ILE A 17 -16.61 1.74 0.23
CA ILE A 17 -17.25 3.05 0.41
C ILE A 17 -18.14 3.05 1.65
N GLU A 18 -18.96 2.01 1.87
CA GLU A 18 -19.84 1.92 3.04
C GLU A 18 -19.05 1.96 4.35
N GLU A 19 -17.92 1.26 4.44
CA GLU A 19 -17.04 1.29 5.61
C GLU A 19 -16.34 2.65 5.77
N ALA A 20 -15.84 3.22 4.68
CA ALA A 20 -15.18 4.53 4.71
C ALA A 20 -16.13 5.65 5.19
N GLN A 21 -17.41 5.59 4.80
CA GLN A 21 -18.45 6.52 5.28
C GLN A 21 -18.69 6.37 6.78
N LYS A 22 -18.83 5.13 7.28
CA LYS A 22 -19.04 4.87 8.72
C LYS A 22 -17.90 5.39 9.57
N LEU A 23 -16.67 5.25 9.08
CA LEU A 23 -15.45 5.65 9.77
C LEU A 23 -15.05 7.10 9.52
N ASN A 24 -15.78 7.84 8.67
CA ASN A 24 -15.42 9.17 8.19
C ASN A 24 -13.94 9.25 7.74
N SER A 25 -13.56 8.33 6.85
CA SER A 25 -12.16 8.09 6.46
C SER A 25 -11.96 8.13 4.94
N ALA A 26 -10.74 8.45 4.52
CA ALA A 26 -10.31 8.33 3.13
C ALA A 26 -9.83 6.89 2.83
N ILE A 27 -9.78 6.54 1.54
CA ILE A 27 -9.30 5.23 1.07
C ILE A 27 -7.97 5.40 0.35
N ALA A 28 -6.95 4.62 0.74
CA ALA A 28 -5.65 4.63 0.07
C ALA A 28 -5.46 3.37 -0.81
N PHE A 29 -4.94 3.56 -2.03
CA PHE A 29 -4.50 2.50 -2.94
C PHE A 29 -3.07 2.72 -3.40
N GLU A 30 -2.37 1.64 -3.74
CA GLU A 30 -1.13 1.73 -4.51
C GLU A 30 -1.38 2.22 -5.93
N ASP A 31 -0.51 3.10 -6.43
CA ASP A 31 -0.48 3.46 -7.85
C ASP A 31 0.27 2.41 -8.67
N LEU A 32 -0.45 1.37 -9.08
CA LEU A 32 0.07 0.30 -9.94
C LEU A 32 0.12 0.69 -11.43
N SER A 33 -0.09 1.97 -11.77
CA SER A 33 0.02 2.47 -13.14
C SER A 33 1.38 2.12 -13.75
N GLY A 34 1.42 1.66 -15.00
CA GLY A 34 2.68 1.36 -15.68
C GLY A 34 3.47 0.14 -15.16
N ILE A 35 2.94 -0.67 -14.23
CA ILE A 35 3.61 -1.93 -13.79
C ILE A 35 3.87 -2.89 -14.96
N ARG A 36 2.99 -2.84 -15.97
CA ARG A 36 3.08 -3.61 -17.22
C ARG A 36 4.26 -3.22 -18.11
N LEU A 37 4.69 -1.95 -18.05
CA LEU A 37 5.81 -1.43 -18.83
C LEU A 37 7.15 -1.66 -18.13
N ARG A 38 7.15 -1.65 -16.79
CA ARG A 38 8.37 -1.67 -15.96
C ARG A 38 8.98 -3.05 -15.76
N THR A 39 8.27 -4.14 -16.10
CA THR A 39 8.67 -5.49 -15.68
C THR A 39 8.77 -6.46 -16.87
N LYS A 40 9.99 -6.92 -17.21
CA LYS A 40 10.22 -8.12 -18.05
C LYS A 40 9.90 -9.37 -17.21
N VAL A 41 8.62 -9.67 -17.04
CA VAL A 41 8.17 -10.83 -16.24
C VAL A 41 8.02 -12.09 -17.09
N ARG A 42 8.31 -13.23 -16.46
CA ARG A 42 8.04 -14.56 -17.03
C ARG A 42 6.56 -14.70 -17.38
N LYS A 43 6.25 -15.46 -18.43
CA LYS A 43 4.89 -15.64 -18.99
C LYS A 43 3.82 -15.94 -17.92
N LYS A 44 4.13 -16.79 -16.93
CA LYS A 44 3.22 -17.15 -15.82
C LYS A 44 2.83 -15.94 -14.97
N ILE A 45 3.80 -15.11 -14.58
CA ILE A 45 3.56 -13.92 -13.76
C ILE A 45 2.81 -12.86 -14.58
N ARG A 46 3.10 -12.72 -15.88
CA ARG A 46 2.31 -11.87 -16.78
C ARG A 46 0.84 -12.28 -16.83
N THR A 47 0.56 -13.59 -16.90
CA THR A 47 -0.81 -14.12 -16.87
C THR A 47 -1.50 -13.82 -15.53
N GLU A 48 -0.82 -13.95 -14.40
CA GLU A 48 -1.37 -13.61 -13.07
C GLU A 48 -1.66 -12.11 -12.93
N ILE A 49 -0.73 -11.24 -13.35
CA ILE A 49 -0.92 -9.79 -13.40
C ILE A 49 -2.11 -9.41 -14.31
N ASN A 50 -2.29 -10.12 -15.43
CA ASN A 50 -3.40 -9.88 -16.35
C ASN A 50 -4.74 -10.41 -15.84
N ARG A 51 -4.74 -11.42 -14.96
CA ARG A 51 -5.95 -11.98 -14.34
C ARG A 51 -6.47 -11.14 -13.17
N TRP A 52 -5.59 -10.37 -12.53
CA TRP A 52 -5.95 -9.50 -11.42
C TRP A 52 -6.39 -8.12 -11.89
N ALA A 53 -7.69 -7.85 -11.70
CA ALA A 53 -8.35 -6.64 -12.16
C ALA A 53 -8.23 -5.47 -11.15
N PHE A 54 -7.03 -5.23 -10.60
CA PHE A 54 -6.80 -4.13 -9.64
C PHE A 54 -7.22 -2.77 -10.19
N TYR A 55 -6.93 -2.52 -11.46
CA TYR A 55 -7.35 -1.31 -12.14
C TYR A 55 -8.88 -1.16 -12.16
N GLN A 56 -9.61 -2.26 -12.39
CA GLN A 56 -11.07 -2.21 -12.37
C GLN A 56 -11.62 -1.97 -10.97
N LEU A 57 -11.05 -2.62 -9.95
CA LEU A 57 -11.45 -2.37 -8.57
C LEU A 57 -11.23 -0.90 -8.19
N ARG A 58 -10.04 -0.36 -8.51
CA ARG A 58 -9.72 1.06 -8.30
C ARG A 58 -10.71 1.98 -9.00
N LEU A 59 -10.97 1.78 -10.31
CA LEU A 59 -11.95 2.58 -11.05
C LEU A 59 -13.34 2.55 -10.40
N PHE A 60 -13.76 1.36 -9.94
CA PHE A 60 -15.06 1.23 -9.28
C PHE A 60 -15.12 1.91 -7.92
N THR A 61 -14.02 1.88 -7.17
CA THR A 61 -13.93 2.61 -5.91
C THR A 61 -13.89 4.11 -6.17
N GLU A 62 -13.09 4.60 -7.11
CA GLU A 62 -12.96 6.03 -7.45
C GLU A 62 -14.32 6.67 -7.81
N TYR A 63 -15.08 6.09 -8.74
CA TYR A 63 -16.36 6.73 -9.13
C TYR A 63 -17.39 6.71 -7.99
N LYS A 64 -17.42 5.64 -7.17
CA LYS A 64 -18.35 5.56 -6.05
C LYS A 64 -17.95 6.47 -4.90
N ALA A 65 -16.65 6.59 -4.65
CA ALA A 65 -16.10 7.51 -3.67
C ALA A 65 -16.44 8.95 -4.03
N ASN A 66 -16.30 9.33 -5.32
CA ASN A 66 -16.68 10.65 -5.82
C ASN A 66 -18.17 10.96 -5.57
N ILE A 67 -19.07 9.99 -5.86
CA ILE A 67 -20.50 10.14 -5.56
C ILE A 67 -20.75 10.31 -4.06
N ALA A 68 -19.98 9.61 -3.21
CA ALA A 68 -20.11 9.62 -1.76
C ALA A 68 -19.35 10.77 -1.07
N GLY A 69 -18.59 11.60 -1.80
CA GLY A 69 -17.73 12.64 -1.22
C GLY A 69 -16.54 12.09 -0.43
N ILE A 70 -16.04 10.90 -0.76
CA ILE A 70 -14.88 10.27 -0.10
C ILE A 70 -13.63 10.43 -0.96
N ASP A 71 -12.51 10.80 -0.34
CA ASP A 71 -11.22 10.89 -1.01
C ASP A 71 -10.61 9.51 -1.26
N VAL A 72 -10.09 9.33 -2.48
CA VAL A 72 -9.26 8.19 -2.86
C VAL A 72 -7.84 8.67 -3.12
N ILE A 73 -6.91 8.16 -2.33
CA ILE A 73 -5.51 8.58 -2.30
C ILE A 73 -4.66 7.51 -2.95
N LEU A 74 -3.71 7.94 -3.78
CA LEU A 74 -2.77 7.04 -4.44
C LEU A 74 -1.39 7.21 -3.84
N VAL A 75 -0.76 6.08 -3.49
CA VAL A 75 0.58 6.06 -2.91
C VAL A 75 1.55 5.29 -3.82
N ASP A 76 2.83 5.60 -3.71
CA ASP A 76 3.87 4.87 -4.44
C ASP A 76 3.91 3.40 -3.95
N PRO A 77 3.78 2.39 -4.84
CA PRO A 77 3.85 0.98 -4.46
C PRO A 77 5.24 0.50 -4.00
N ARG A 78 6.28 1.34 -4.14
CA ARG A 78 7.65 0.93 -3.78
C ARG A 78 7.75 0.64 -2.28
N TYR A 79 8.31 -0.52 -1.97
CA TYR A 79 8.64 -0.99 -0.62
C TYR A 79 7.47 -1.21 0.35
N THR A 80 6.23 -0.89 -0.01
CA THR A 80 5.02 -1.12 0.82
C THR A 80 4.89 -2.55 1.34
N SER A 81 5.27 -3.56 0.54
CA SER A 81 5.24 -4.98 0.92
C SER A 81 6.52 -5.49 1.59
N GLN A 82 7.55 -4.65 1.71
CA GLN A 82 8.87 -4.99 2.28
C GLN A 82 9.13 -4.28 3.61
N THR A 83 8.55 -3.10 3.79
CA THR A 83 8.64 -2.28 5.00
C THR A 83 7.84 -2.92 6.13
N CYS A 84 8.38 -2.95 7.35
CA CYS A 84 7.61 -3.31 8.53
C CYS A 84 6.65 -2.18 8.90
N SER A 85 5.34 -2.46 9.04
CA SER A 85 4.34 -1.44 9.39
C SER A 85 4.45 -0.90 10.82
N ARG A 86 5.22 -1.58 11.68
CA ARG A 86 5.43 -1.19 13.08
C ARG A 86 6.66 -0.30 13.29
N CYS A 87 7.79 -0.64 12.66
CA CYS A 87 9.07 0.04 12.90
C CYS A 87 9.71 0.64 11.64
N HIS A 88 9.06 0.46 10.48
CA HIS A 88 9.50 0.94 9.17
C HIS A 88 10.86 0.42 8.67
N HIS A 89 11.43 -0.58 9.35
CA HIS A 89 12.65 -1.21 8.91
C HIS A 89 12.41 -2.05 7.64
N ILE A 90 13.29 -1.90 6.65
CA ILE A 90 13.35 -2.70 5.43
C ILE A 90 14.50 -3.67 5.57
N TYR A 91 14.39 -4.87 4.99
CA TYR A 91 15.47 -5.85 5.04
C TYR A 91 16.78 -5.25 4.48
N PRO A 92 17.90 -5.31 5.21
CA PRO A 92 19.10 -4.53 4.88
C PRO A 92 19.83 -5.03 3.62
N LYS A 93 19.69 -6.32 3.30
CA LYS A 93 20.28 -6.92 2.09
C LYS A 93 19.35 -6.74 0.88
N LYS A 94 19.86 -6.08 -0.16
CA LYS A 94 19.17 -5.92 -1.45
C LYS A 94 18.69 -7.27 -2.00
N GLY A 95 17.42 -7.33 -2.41
CA GLY A 95 16.79 -8.52 -2.97
C GLY A 95 16.35 -9.58 -1.95
N LYS A 96 16.51 -9.31 -0.65
CA LYS A 96 15.92 -10.10 0.44
C LYS A 96 14.77 -9.33 1.09
N SER A 97 13.90 -10.04 1.79
CA SER A 97 12.72 -9.48 2.45
C SER A 97 12.44 -10.22 3.75
N TYR A 98 11.80 -9.53 4.70
CA TYR A 98 11.20 -10.12 5.90
C TYR A 98 9.92 -10.91 5.59
N ARG A 99 9.37 -10.73 4.38
CA ARG A 99 8.20 -11.47 3.90
C ARG A 99 8.59 -12.88 3.45
N ASN A 100 7.87 -13.87 3.94
CA ASN A 100 7.92 -15.25 3.49
C ASN A 100 6.49 -15.74 3.16
N GLY A 101 6.10 -15.63 1.88
CA GLY A 101 4.75 -15.97 1.44
C GLY A 101 3.70 -15.06 2.07
N LYS A 102 2.78 -15.64 2.84
CA LYS A 102 1.71 -14.95 3.59
C LYS A 102 2.16 -14.45 4.96
N LEU A 103 3.34 -14.85 5.43
CA LEU A 103 3.88 -14.40 6.71
C LEU A 103 4.84 -13.22 6.49
N PHE A 104 4.74 -12.21 7.34
CA PHE A 104 5.74 -11.15 7.47
C PHE A 104 6.33 -11.21 8.88
N LYS A 105 7.66 -11.39 8.98
CA LYS A 105 8.37 -11.42 10.27
C LYS A 105 9.55 -10.47 10.26
N CYS A 106 9.41 -9.33 10.93
CA CYS A 106 10.45 -8.33 11.02
C CYS A 106 11.60 -8.84 11.89
N GLY A 107 12.81 -8.94 11.32
CA GLY A 107 14.02 -9.30 12.06
C GLY A 107 14.62 -8.18 12.91
N PHE A 108 14.06 -6.96 12.87
CA PHE A 108 14.52 -5.81 13.64
C PHE A 108 13.73 -5.63 14.94
N CYS A 109 12.39 -5.62 14.88
CA CYS A 109 11.52 -5.42 16.04
C CYS A 109 10.71 -6.66 16.45
N SER A 110 10.97 -7.81 15.84
CA SER A 110 10.26 -9.09 16.08
C SER A 110 8.75 -9.05 15.81
N PHE A 111 8.24 -8.02 15.15
CA PHE A 111 6.83 -7.94 14.72
C PHE A 111 6.51 -9.04 13.71
N GLU A 112 5.38 -9.72 13.91
CA GLU A 112 4.91 -10.80 13.06
C GLU A 112 3.42 -10.59 12.73
N HIS A 113 3.08 -10.70 11.44
CA HIS A 113 1.71 -10.54 10.96
C HIS A 113 1.52 -11.20 9.57
N ASP A 114 0.28 -11.32 9.11
CA ASP A 114 -0.01 -11.58 7.70
C ASP A 114 0.60 -10.48 6.80
N SER A 115 1.21 -10.89 5.68
CA SER A 115 1.95 -10.02 4.77
C SER A 115 1.06 -9.00 4.06
N ASP A 116 -0.18 -9.39 3.74
CA ASP A 116 -1.12 -8.51 3.05
C ASP A 116 -1.64 -7.46 4.03
N ILE A 117 -1.87 -7.82 5.31
CA ILE A 117 -2.23 -6.85 6.35
C ILE A 117 -1.08 -5.88 6.66
N ASN A 118 0.17 -6.36 6.73
CA ASN A 118 1.33 -5.47 6.86
C ASN A 118 1.42 -4.48 5.67
N GLY A 119 1.23 -4.98 4.45
CA GLY A 119 1.22 -4.14 3.25
C GLY A 119 0.09 -3.10 3.26
N ALA A 120 -1.14 -3.52 3.58
CA ALA A 120 -2.29 -2.63 3.69
C ALA A 120 -2.09 -1.54 4.75
N THR A 121 -1.48 -1.89 5.88
CA THR A 121 -1.16 -0.93 6.95
C THR A 121 -0.15 0.11 6.48
N ASN A 122 0.90 -0.29 5.76
CA ASN A 122 1.86 0.67 5.17
C ASN A 122 1.18 1.59 4.15
N ILE A 123 0.29 1.06 3.31
CA ILE A 123 -0.45 1.87 2.32
C ILE A 123 -1.35 2.90 3.03
N ALA A 124 -2.04 2.49 4.10
CA ALA A 124 -2.87 3.40 4.89
C ALA A 124 -2.04 4.50 5.57
N GLN A 125 -0.90 4.14 6.16
CA GLN A 125 0.03 5.10 6.78
C GLN A 125 0.58 6.10 5.76
N LEU A 126 1.03 5.63 4.59
CA LEU A 126 1.48 6.50 3.51
C LEU A 126 0.37 7.41 3.00
N GLY A 127 -0.85 6.87 2.84
CA GLY A 127 -2.01 7.64 2.42
C GLY A 127 -2.33 8.77 3.40
N ALA A 128 -2.24 8.51 4.71
CA ALA A 128 -2.42 9.52 5.74
C ALA A 128 -1.36 10.64 5.65
N VAL A 129 -0.08 10.29 5.43
CA VAL A 129 1.00 11.28 5.29
C VAL A 129 0.84 12.13 4.02
N VAL A 130 0.45 11.52 2.91
CA VAL A 130 0.21 12.25 1.65
C VAL A 130 -1.00 13.18 1.79
N ASN A 131 -2.05 12.78 2.52
CA ASN A 131 -3.23 13.62 2.74
C ASN A 131 -2.99 14.77 3.71
N GLN A 132 -2.13 14.56 4.71
CA GLN A 132 -1.86 15.52 5.77
C GLN A 132 -0.36 15.85 5.82
N PRO A 133 0.11 16.72 4.91
CA PRO A 133 1.50 17.19 4.93
C PRO A 133 1.74 18.02 6.20
N GLY A 134 2.19 17.36 7.27
CA GLY A 134 2.39 17.98 8.58
C GLY A 134 2.46 16.98 9.75
N ILE A 135 1.90 15.78 9.59
CA ILE A 135 2.02 14.69 10.57
C ILE A 135 2.93 13.62 9.96
N SER A 136 4.17 13.56 10.43
CA SER A 136 5.15 12.63 9.90
C SER A 136 5.28 11.41 10.80
N VAL A 137 4.39 10.42 10.63
CA VAL A 137 4.63 9.06 11.18
C VAL A 137 5.87 8.40 10.57
N TYR A 138 6.36 8.94 9.46
CA TYR A 138 7.63 8.59 8.81
C TYR A 138 8.75 9.60 9.11
N ALA A 139 8.66 10.41 10.18
CA ALA A 139 9.74 11.33 10.53
C ALA A 139 10.86 10.57 11.21
N CYS A 140 12.09 10.91 10.86
CA CYS A 140 13.24 10.60 11.69
C CYS A 140 13.35 11.71 12.75
N GLN A 141 13.38 11.33 14.02
CA GLN A 141 13.74 12.25 15.10
C GLN A 141 15.24 12.55 14.95
N LEU A 142 15.59 13.82 14.73
CA LEU A 142 16.98 14.24 14.49
C LEU A 142 17.86 14.20 15.77
N GLU A 143 17.26 13.90 16.92
CA GLU A 143 17.98 13.79 18.19
C GLU A 143 18.98 12.62 18.13
N GLY A 144 20.27 12.97 18.08
CA GLY A 144 21.39 12.02 17.99
C GLY A 144 22.13 11.96 16.65
N GLN A 145 21.68 12.69 15.62
CA GLN A 145 22.38 12.80 14.31
C GLN A 145 23.14 14.12 14.11
N LEU A 146 23.26 14.95 15.15
CA LEU A 146 23.94 16.26 15.12
C LEU A 146 25.41 16.22 14.68
N THR A 147 26.06 15.06 14.66
CA THR A 147 27.43 14.93 14.14
C THR A 147 27.54 14.95 12.62
N LEU A 148 26.41 14.85 11.89
CA LEU A 148 26.38 14.84 10.42
C LEU A 148 26.19 16.24 9.80
N PHE A 149 25.82 17.24 10.61
CA PHE A 149 25.65 18.62 10.19
C PHE A 149 26.50 19.50 11.11
N PRO A 150 27.78 19.74 10.81
CA PRO A 150 28.58 20.66 11.61
C PRO A 150 27.97 22.06 11.51
N ASP A 151 27.69 22.66 12.66
CA ASP A 151 27.29 24.06 12.76
C ASP A 151 28.38 24.92 12.11
N THR A 152 28.00 25.69 11.09
CA THR A 152 28.87 26.68 10.42
C THR A 152 29.17 27.85 11.33
#